data_AF-R6CCJ1-F1
#
_entry.id   AF-R6CCJ1-F1
#
_cell.length_a   1.000
_cell.length_b   1.000
_cell.length_c   1.000
_cell.angle_alpha   90.00
_cell.angle_beta   90.00
_cell.angle_gamma   90.00
#
_symmetry.space_group_name_H-M   'P 1'
#
loop_
_entity.id
_entity.type
_entity.pdbx_description
1 polymer ?
#
loop_
_entity_poly.entity_id
_entity_poly.type
_entity_poly.pdbx_seq_one_letter_code
_entity_poly.pdbx_strand_id
1 'polypeptide(L)'
;MNSKAKGIIVCAVVVVCLGGTLGILELTGADTGDSSSAVTTSASTSSEKDESVKLVDKQAADVAELTAVNENGSFTYYRDTETGKETTGIRELEGIELNSSMVSDLAEDASQLKAYKLVESDSQDLAKYGFETPYATFTVKFTDGTERTFVVGDSAPQNRYRYLHEDGSNDVYMILESTVKYYAERKEAFAATTLLTKPSDEDMPAFGTLTIERSDIDYKMVFRQDSEEVNEKMSENMASQQVMTEPIFSYLNVDTATDTLYGLYGLTAQEAEVVFPDKAAMKKYGLDKPRAAVTYTGDGYDYKLTIGNEYHEVNDEGEEQSAVSAYYCYFTGVDGKDAIWKIDASALPWVTLEPGDIVSSMMTWNMVVDVDNIKMEGELDTQFDLTSESADGDDSSADLTKAECDGKEVSVDTFKSFYMYVLTCPTSEIIFDLPDGEPYQSIEINCADGTSDRIDFYKDTGRRSIAVLNGKTPYRIASSWVTRLISNAKAVKDGGEVSNTY
;
A
#
# COMPACT_ATOMS: atom_id res chain seq x y z
N MET A 1 -51.86 -4.38 -2.08
CA MET A 1 -51.75 -3.74 -3.41
C MET A 1 -50.32 -3.22 -3.55
N ASN A 2 -49.68 -3.58 -4.66
CA ASN A 2 -48.24 -3.76 -4.86
C ASN A 2 -47.40 -2.47 -4.95
N SER A 3 -46.23 -2.49 -4.31
CA SER A 3 -45.18 -1.47 -4.30
C SER A 3 -44.23 -1.58 -5.51
N LYS A 4 -44.76 -1.48 -6.74
CA LYS A 4 -43.96 -1.53 -7.99
C LYS A 4 -44.02 -0.26 -8.86
N ALA A 5 -44.28 0.92 -8.27
CA ALA A 5 -44.46 2.16 -9.05
C ALA A 5 -43.62 3.37 -8.61
N LYS A 6 -42.53 3.18 -7.84
CA LYS A 6 -41.58 4.26 -7.50
C LYS A 6 -40.17 4.08 -8.11
N GLY A 7 -39.96 3.05 -8.92
CA GLY A 7 -38.66 2.74 -9.55
C GLY A 7 -38.52 3.08 -11.04
N ILE A 8 -39.42 3.88 -11.64
CA ILE A 8 -39.44 4.09 -13.11
C ILE A 8 -39.18 5.55 -13.54
N ILE A 9 -39.07 6.52 -12.62
CA ILE A 9 -38.77 7.92 -12.99
C ILE A 9 -37.27 8.26 -12.91
N VAL A 10 -36.44 7.44 -12.25
CA VAL A 10 -34.98 7.64 -12.22
C VAL A 10 -34.26 6.88 -13.35
N CYS A 11 -34.83 5.78 -13.87
CA CYS A 11 -34.26 5.07 -15.02
C CYS A 11 -34.60 5.69 -16.39
N ALA A 12 -35.53 6.65 -16.45
CA ALA A 12 -35.87 7.36 -17.70
C ALA A 12 -34.98 8.60 -17.95
N VAL A 13 -34.34 9.15 -16.90
CA VAL A 13 -33.40 10.29 -17.03
C VAL A 13 -31.99 9.78 -17.35
N VAL A 14 -31.60 8.62 -16.85
CA VAL A 14 -30.30 7.99 -17.15
C VAL A 14 -30.23 7.43 -18.58
N VAL A 15 -31.36 7.00 -19.17
CA VAL A 15 -31.39 6.55 -20.58
C VAL A 15 -31.41 7.73 -21.57
N VAL A 16 -31.83 8.94 -21.16
CA VAL A 16 -31.72 10.15 -22.00
C VAL A 16 -30.32 10.77 -21.89
N CYS A 17 -29.62 10.63 -20.76
CA CYS A 17 -28.22 11.03 -20.61
C CYS A 17 -27.21 10.02 -21.20
N LEU A 18 -27.56 8.73 -21.34
CA LEU A 18 -26.78 7.73 -22.09
C LEU A 18 -27.14 7.66 -23.59
N GLY A 19 -28.32 8.18 -23.99
CA GLY A 19 -28.71 8.34 -25.40
C GLY A 19 -28.15 9.60 -26.07
N GLY A 20 -27.75 10.61 -25.27
CA GLY A 20 -27.16 11.86 -25.77
C GLY A 20 -25.67 11.80 -26.07
N THR A 21 -24.96 10.77 -25.61
CA THR A 21 -23.52 10.57 -25.87
C THR A 21 -23.23 9.62 -27.03
N LEU A 22 -24.23 8.86 -27.49
CA LEU A 22 -24.12 8.07 -28.73
C LEU A 22 -24.51 8.86 -30.00
N GLY A 23 -25.31 9.92 -29.88
CA GLY A 23 -25.70 10.78 -31.00
C GLY A 23 -24.68 11.85 -31.41
N ILE A 24 -23.57 12.01 -30.67
CA ILE A 24 -22.47 12.93 -31.02
C ILE A 24 -21.29 12.18 -31.66
N LEU A 25 -21.21 10.85 -31.50
CA LEU A 25 -20.20 10.03 -32.18
C LEU A 25 -20.53 9.74 -33.66
N GLU A 26 -21.79 9.92 -34.08
CA GLU A 26 -22.21 9.85 -35.50
C GLU A 26 -21.97 11.15 -36.29
N LEU A 27 -21.46 12.22 -35.64
CA LEU A 27 -21.09 13.50 -36.28
C LEU A 27 -19.58 13.78 -36.28
N THR A 28 -18.77 12.84 -35.80
CA THR A 28 -17.31 12.82 -36.01
C THR A 28 -16.96 11.45 -36.55
N GLY A 29 -17.02 11.31 -37.88
CA GLY A 29 -16.78 10.05 -38.58
C GLY A 29 -15.43 9.44 -38.23
N ALA A 30 -15.48 8.35 -37.47
CA ALA A 30 -14.40 7.38 -37.37
C ALA A 30 -14.86 6.13 -38.13
N ASP A 31 -14.42 6.01 -39.37
CA ASP A 31 -14.59 4.79 -40.17
C ASP A 31 -13.46 3.82 -39.77
N THR A 32 -13.81 2.68 -39.19
CA THR A 32 -12.88 1.57 -38.90
C THR A 32 -12.80 0.67 -40.13
N GLY A 33 -11.63 0.59 -40.78
CA GLY A 33 -11.37 -0.37 -41.84
C GLY A 33 -9.96 -0.27 -42.42
N ASP A 34 -9.24 -1.39 -42.32
CA ASP A 34 -7.82 -1.60 -42.61
C ASP A 34 -7.39 -1.36 -44.08
N SER A 35 -6.13 -0.91 -44.24
CA SER A 35 -5.22 -0.95 -45.40
C SER A 35 -5.77 -0.80 -46.83
N SER A 36 -5.48 0.35 -47.47
CA SER A 36 -4.71 0.48 -48.74
C SER A 36 -4.80 1.90 -49.31
N SER A 37 -3.68 2.38 -49.84
CA SER A 37 -3.44 3.64 -50.53
C SER A 37 -4.58 4.15 -51.43
N ALA A 38 -5.05 5.37 -51.19
CA ALA A 38 -5.55 6.25 -52.25
C ALA A 38 -5.57 7.72 -51.83
N VAL A 39 -4.97 8.54 -52.69
CA VAL A 39 -5.01 10.00 -52.71
C VAL A 39 -6.45 10.51 -52.83
N THR A 40 -6.82 11.58 -52.13
CA THR A 40 -7.71 12.67 -52.60
C THR A 40 -7.83 13.76 -51.53
N THR A 41 -7.23 14.92 -51.78
CA THR A 41 -7.89 16.17 -52.22
C THR A 41 -8.58 16.93 -51.07
N SER A 42 -7.80 17.83 -50.47
CA SER A 42 -8.24 18.84 -49.52
C SER A 42 -9.30 19.76 -50.13
N ALA A 43 -10.44 19.89 -49.46
CA ALA A 43 -11.35 21.00 -49.65
C ALA A 43 -10.83 22.20 -48.84
N SER A 44 -10.30 23.17 -49.56
CA SER A 44 -9.79 24.44 -49.04
C SER A 44 -10.92 25.26 -48.43
N THR A 45 -10.85 25.49 -47.12
CA THR A 45 -11.43 26.70 -46.49
C THR A 45 -10.23 27.51 -45.98
N SER A 46 -10.14 28.77 -46.39
CA SER A 46 -8.99 29.62 -46.12
C SER A 46 -8.87 29.92 -44.63
N SER A 47 -7.86 29.36 -43.98
CA SER A 47 -7.26 29.89 -42.76
C SER A 47 -5.78 30.11 -43.06
N GLU A 48 -5.26 31.26 -42.65
CA GLU A 48 -3.83 31.53 -42.64
C GLU A 48 -3.08 30.33 -42.03
N LYS A 49 -1.99 29.89 -42.65
CA LYS A 49 -1.16 28.83 -42.06
C LYS A 49 -0.64 29.38 -40.74
N ASP A 50 -1.10 28.82 -39.62
CA ASP A 50 -0.47 29.03 -38.31
C ASP A 50 0.99 28.53 -38.42
N GLU A 51 1.92 29.44 -38.67
CA GLU A 51 3.36 29.14 -38.70
C GLU A 51 3.88 29.16 -37.26
N SER A 52 4.36 28.00 -36.80
CA SER A 52 4.95 27.87 -35.47
C SER A 52 6.18 28.77 -35.34
N VAL A 53 6.30 29.47 -34.20
CA VAL A 53 7.38 30.42 -33.95
C VAL A 53 8.35 29.80 -32.94
N LYS A 54 9.63 29.69 -33.32
CA LYS A 54 10.69 29.31 -32.37
C LYS A 54 11.05 30.54 -31.53
N LEU A 55 10.73 30.49 -30.24
CA LEU A 55 11.10 31.55 -29.31
C LEU A 55 12.51 31.30 -28.80
N VAL A 56 12.82 30.08 -28.32
CA VAL A 56 14.16 29.63 -27.94
C VAL A 56 14.56 28.43 -28.81
N ASP A 57 15.80 28.39 -29.27
CA ASP A 57 16.37 27.30 -30.09
C ASP A 57 17.79 26.99 -29.59
N LYS A 58 17.87 26.38 -28.41
CA LYS A 58 19.10 25.98 -27.72
C LYS A 58 19.03 24.49 -27.33
N GLN A 59 20.09 23.98 -26.70
CA GLN A 59 20.10 22.64 -26.11
C GLN A 59 19.78 22.72 -24.61
N ALA A 60 19.25 21.64 -24.03
CA ALA A 60 19.05 21.56 -22.57
C ALA A 60 20.37 21.79 -21.80
N ALA A 61 21.48 21.30 -22.35
CA ALA A 61 22.84 21.56 -21.87
C ALA A 61 23.30 23.03 -22.02
N ASP A 62 22.50 23.93 -22.57
CA ASP A 62 22.80 25.35 -22.56
C ASP A 62 22.09 26.08 -21.41
N VAL A 63 21.16 25.43 -20.70
CA VAL A 63 20.44 26.01 -19.55
C VAL A 63 21.32 25.92 -18.30
N ALA A 64 21.73 27.07 -17.77
CA ALA A 64 22.57 27.17 -16.57
C ALA A 64 21.73 27.32 -15.30
N GLU A 65 20.73 28.19 -15.33
CA GLU A 65 19.82 28.45 -14.22
C GLU A 65 18.44 28.79 -14.78
N LEU A 66 17.39 28.33 -14.10
CA LEU A 66 16.02 28.73 -14.40
C LEU A 66 15.31 29.06 -13.09
N THR A 67 14.69 30.22 -13.02
CA THR A 67 13.83 30.61 -11.89
C THR A 67 12.39 30.67 -12.37
N ALA A 68 11.47 30.04 -11.64
CA ALA A 68 10.04 30.13 -11.89
C ALA A 68 9.34 30.74 -10.67
N VAL A 69 8.35 31.59 -10.93
CA VAL A 69 7.49 32.24 -9.94
C VAL A 69 6.04 32.03 -10.37
N ASN A 70 5.20 31.58 -9.44
CA ASN A 70 3.78 31.28 -9.67
C ASN A 70 2.99 31.51 -8.37
N GLU A 71 1.68 31.19 -8.39
CA GLU A 71 0.81 31.36 -7.21
C GLU A 71 1.21 30.48 -6.01
N ASN A 72 1.92 29.37 -6.26
CA ASN A 72 2.41 28.43 -5.26
C ASN A 72 3.80 28.80 -4.71
N GLY A 73 4.39 29.90 -5.17
CA GLY A 73 5.69 30.39 -4.73
C GLY A 73 6.73 30.42 -5.85
N SER A 74 7.97 30.06 -5.54
CA SER A 74 9.07 30.07 -6.50
C SER A 74 10.02 28.90 -6.31
N PHE A 75 10.68 28.50 -7.39
CA PHE A 75 11.75 27.52 -7.37
C PHE A 75 12.86 27.87 -8.36
N THR A 76 14.05 27.33 -8.12
CA THR A 76 15.23 27.58 -8.94
C THR A 76 15.87 26.27 -9.36
N TYR A 77 15.75 25.96 -10.65
CA TYR A 77 16.58 24.95 -11.30
C TYR A 77 18.01 25.46 -11.45
N TYR A 78 18.99 24.60 -11.19
CA TYR A 78 20.40 24.87 -11.45
C TYR A 78 21.05 23.70 -12.19
N ARG A 79 22.12 24.03 -12.92
CA ARG A 79 23.05 23.08 -13.50
C ARG A 79 24.47 23.47 -13.09
N ASP A 80 25.13 22.58 -12.36
CA ASP A 80 26.52 22.75 -11.93
C ASP A 80 27.44 21.77 -12.69
N THR A 81 28.52 22.32 -13.24
CA THR A 81 29.57 21.60 -13.97
C THR A 81 30.96 21.76 -13.33
N GLU A 82 31.10 22.53 -12.23
CA GLU A 82 32.39 22.90 -11.63
C GLU A 82 33.13 21.70 -10.99
N THR A 83 32.41 20.71 -10.49
CA THR A 83 32.99 19.55 -9.78
C THR A 83 33.52 18.46 -10.71
N GLY A 84 33.51 18.67 -12.03
CA GLY A 84 33.87 17.65 -13.03
C GLY A 84 32.81 16.56 -13.22
N LYS A 85 31.72 16.62 -12.45
CA LYS A 85 30.48 15.85 -12.65
C LYS A 85 29.35 16.84 -12.84
N GLU A 86 28.58 16.67 -13.92
CA GLU A 86 27.38 17.45 -14.15
C GLU A 86 26.32 17.07 -13.12
N THR A 87 25.79 18.06 -12.41
CA THR A 87 24.68 17.90 -11.47
C THR A 87 23.60 18.92 -11.77
N THR A 88 22.35 18.46 -11.75
CA THR A 88 21.17 19.30 -11.94
C THR A 88 20.23 19.10 -10.75
N GLY A 89 19.44 20.12 -10.42
CA GLY A 89 18.50 20.03 -9.32
C GLY A 89 17.68 21.28 -9.11
N ILE A 90 16.85 21.25 -8.06
CA ILE A 90 16.07 22.39 -7.58
C ILE A 90 16.71 22.87 -6.27
N ARG A 91 17.20 24.12 -6.25
CA ARG A 91 18.01 24.67 -5.15
C ARG A 91 17.30 24.63 -3.81
N GLU A 92 15.99 24.90 -3.81
CA GLU A 92 15.15 24.90 -2.61
C GLU A 92 14.86 23.49 -2.07
N LEU A 93 15.30 22.44 -2.77
CA LEU A 93 15.14 21.03 -2.44
C LEU A 93 16.48 20.31 -2.28
N GLU A 94 17.59 21.04 -2.09
CA GLU A 94 18.90 20.43 -1.83
C GLU A 94 18.82 19.48 -0.62
N GLY A 95 19.15 18.21 -0.85
CA GLY A 95 19.02 17.16 0.17
C GLY A 95 17.73 16.34 0.09
N ILE A 96 16.82 16.66 -0.84
CA ILE A 96 15.67 15.82 -1.22
C ILE A 96 15.99 15.06 -2.50
N GLU A 97 15.59 13.80 -2.57
CA GLU A 97 15.65 13.03 -3.81
C GLU A 97 14.62 13.57 -4.81
N LEU A 98 15.07 13.91 -6.02
CA LEU A 98 14.24 14.57 -7.02
C LEU A 98 13.68 13.58 -8.05
N ASN A 99 12.51 13.91 -8.59
CA ASN A 99 11.97 13.31 -9.79
C ASN A 99 12.83 13.75 -11.00
N SER A 100 13.76 12.88 -11.39
CA SER A 100 14.75 13.17 -12.43
C SER A 100 14.12 13.46 -13.80
N SER A 101 12.97 12.85 -14.12
CA SER A 101 12.22 13.14 -15.35
C SER A 101 11.67 14.56 -15.35
N MET A 102 10.99 14.98 -14.28
CA MET A 102 10.46 16.36 -14.19
C MET A 102 11.57 17.41 -14.21
N VAL A 103 12.69 17.15 -13.53
CA VAL A 103 13.86 18.06 -13.54
C VAL A 103 14.49 18.15 -14.92
N SER A 104 14.53 17.05 -15.68
CA SER A 104 15.06 17.04 -17.05
C SER A 104 14.13 17.79 -18.01
N ASP A 105 12.82 17.55 -17.91
CA ASP A 105 11.81 18.20 -18.75
C ASP A 105 11.86 19.73 -18.60
N LEU A 106 12.08 20.27 -17.38
CA LEU A 106 12.21 21.72 -17.14
C LEU A 106 13.28 22.38 -18.04
N ALA A 107 14.45 21.75 -18.14
CA ALA A 107 15.56 22.27 -18.94
C ALA A 107 15.31 22.08 -20.44
N GLU A 108 14.69 20.96 -20.83
CA GLU A 108 14.32 20.69 -22.22
C GLU A 108 13.29 21.72 -22.72
N ASP A 109 12.18 21.89 -22.00
CA ASP A 109 11.10 22.83 -22.31
C ASP A 109 11.61 24.28 -22.39
N ALA A 110 12.53 24.66 -21.49
CA ALA A 110 13.13 26.00 -21.47
C ALA A 110 14.09 26.24 -22.65
N SER A 111 14.79 25.20 -23.08
CA SER A 111 15.81 25.29 -24.15
C SER A 111 15.20 25.30 -25.55
N GLN A 112 14.01 24.73 -25.73
CA GLN A 112 13.34 24.58 -27.03
C GLN A 112 11.93 25.17 -27.03
N LEU A 113 11.80 26.38 -26.49
CA LEU A 113 10.51 27.06 -26.39
C LEU A 113 9.94 27.40 -27.79
N LYS A 114 8.90 26.68 -28.19
CA LYS A 114 8.25 26.82 -29.50
C LYS A 114 6.77 27.17 -29.34
N ALA A 115 6.41 28.37 -29.76
CA ALA A 115 5.01 28.78 -29.84
C ALA A 115 4.32 28.11 -31.03
N TYR A 116 3.05 27.77 -30.82
CA TYR A 116 2.15 27.31 -31.87
C TYR A 116 1.92 28.40 -32.91
N LYS A 117 1.74 29.65 -32.48
CA LYS A 117 1.64 30.83 -33.34
C LYS A 117 1.83 32.14 -32.60
N LEU A 118 2.10 33.20 -33.36
CA LEU A 118 1.91 34.58 -32.96
C LEU A 118 0.41 34.92 -33.08
N VAL A 119 -0.20 35.39 -31.99
CA VAL A 119 -1.61 35.76 -31.91
C VAL A 119 -1.82 37.23 -32.20
N GLU A 120 -0.98 38.08 -31.63
CA GLU A 120 -1.05 39.53 -31.78
C GLU A 120 0.37 40.08 -31.70
N SER A 121 0.75 40.89 -32.68
CA SER A 121 2.04 41.61 -32.65
C SER A 121 1.84 42.99 -32.05
N ASP A 122 2.80 43.43 -31.23
CA ASP A 122 2.81 44.72 -30.55
C ASP A 122 1.46 45.07 -29.88
N SER A 123 0.94 44.15 -29.06
CA SER A 123 -0.32 44.32 -28.37
C SER A 123 -0.33 45.58 -27.50
N GLN A 124 -1.38 46.38 -27.62
CA GLN A 124 -1.59 47.57 -26.81
C GLN A 124 -2.35 47.29 -25.51
N ASP A 125 -2.79 46.04 -25.32
CA ASP A 125 -3.57 45.59 -24.18
C ASP A 125 -3.20 44.15 -23.83
N LEU A 126 -2.10 43.99 -23.09
CA LEU A 126 -1.61 42.71 -22.59
C LEU A 126 -2.51 42.11 -21.50
N ALA A 127 -3.28 42.95 -20.80
CA ALA A 127 -4.12 42.53 -19.68
C ALA A 127 -5.22 41.54 -20.12
N LYS A 128 -5.73 41.67 -21.35
CA LYS A 128 -6.75 40.76 -21.91
C LYS A 128 -6.30 39.29 -22.09
N TYR A 129 -5.01 39.02 -21.90
CA TYR A 129 -4.42 37.68 -22.00
C TYR A 129 -4.02 37.08 -20.63
N GLY A 130 -4.36 37.74 -19.52
CA GLY A 130 -4.10 37.22 -18.18
C GLY A 130 -2.69 37.46 -17.66
N PHE A 131 -1.91 38.37 -18.25
CA PHE A 131 -0.52 38.62 -17.83
C PHE A 131 -0.39 39.47 -16.56
N GLU A 132 -1.47 40.14 -16.09
CA GLU A 132 -1.45 40.87 -14.81
C GLU A 132 -1.47 39.94 -13.58
N THR A 133 -2.03 38.74 -13.73
CA THR A 133 -2.02 37.67 -12.72
C THR A 133 -1.55 36.40 -13.42
N PRO A 134 -0.24 36.33 -13.73
CA PRO A 134 0.28 35.30 -14.62
C PRO A 134 0.13 33.92 -13.99
N TYR A 135 -0.13 32.93 -14.84
CA TYR A 135 -0.11 31.51 -14.48
C TYR A 135 1.28 31.11 -13.97
N ALA A 136 2.33 31.59 -14.65
CA ALA A 136 3.71 31.49 -14.21
C ALA A 136 4.56 32.57 -14.90
N THR A 137 5.64 32.97 -14.26
CA THR A 137 6.73 33.74 -14.87
C THR A 137 8.01 32.96 -14.68
N PHE A 138 8.76 32.73 -15.77
CA PHE A 138 10.03 32.03 -15.69
C PHE A 138 11.14 32.78 -16.41
N THR A 139 12.33 32.76 -15.81
CA THR A 139 13.54 33.38 -16.34
C THR A 139 14.58 32.30 -16.54
N VAL A 140 15.13 32.22 -17.76
CA VAL A 140 16.14 31.24 -18.14
C VAL A 140 17.45 31.95 -18.41
N LYS A 141 18.50 31.56 -17.69
CA LYS A 141 19.88 31.97 -17.94
C LYS A 141 20.62 30.87 -18.65
N PHE A 142 21.23 31.21 -19.78
CA PHE A 142 21.99 30.28 -20.58
C PHE A 142 23.49 30.39 -20.29
N THR A 143 24.24 29.34 -20.64
CA THR A 143 25.70 29.25 -20.47
C THR A 143 26.49 30.30 -21.24
N ASP A 144 25.91 30.89 -22.30
CA ASP A 144 26.50 32.00 -23.05
C ASP A 144 26.28 33.38 -22.40
N GLY A 145 25.64 33.42 -21.23
CA GLY A 145 25.31 34.64 -20.49
C GLY A 145 24.03 35.32 -20.94
N THR A 146 23.31 34.78 -21.94
CA THR A 146 22.00 35.30 -22.33
C THR A 146 20.97 34.98 -21.26
N GLU A 147 20.11 35.94 -20.96
CA GLU A 147 18.99 35.79 -20.02
C GLU A 147 17.70 36.20 -20.70
N ARG A 148 16.64 35.41 -20.53
CA ARG A 148 15.33 35.65 -21.14
C ARG A 148 14.23 35.34 -20.13
N THR A 149 13.22 36.21 -20.07
CA THR A 149 12.09 36.08 -19.16
C THR A 149 10.80 35.95 -19.96
N PHE A 150 9.97 34.99 -19.59
CA PHE A 150 8.69 34.75 -20.23
C PHE A 150 7.57 34.75 -19.19
N VAL A 151 6.42 35.30 -19.59
CA VAL A 151 5.22 35.41 -18.76
C VAL A 151 4.11 34.59 -19.42
N VAL A 152 3.57 33.63 -18.67
CA VAL A 152 2.49 32.74 -19.08
C VAL A 152 1.18 33.27 -18.53
N GLY A 153 0.19 33.44 -19.41
CA GLY A 153 -1.12 33.99 -19.06
C GLY A 153 -2.23 32.94 -19.09
N ASP A 154 -3.42 33.39 -19.45
CA ASP A 154 -4.64 32.60 -19.46
C ASP A 154 -4.63 31.46 -20.48
N SER A 155 -5.50 30.48 -20.28
CA SER A 155 -5.82 29.45 -21.27
C SER A 155 -6.39 30.09 -22.53
N ALA A 156 -5.80 29.77 -23.68
CA ALA A 156 -6.25 30.24 -24.97
C ALA A 156 -7.44 29.40 -25.50
N PRO A 157 -8.22 29.90 -26.49
CA PRO A 157 -9.25 29.11 -27.14
C PRO A 157 -8.69 27.76 -27.63
N GLN A 158 -9.38 26.67 -27.33
CA GLN A 158 -8.99 25.24 -27.52
C GLN A 158 -8.36 24.52 -26.31
N ASN A 159 -8.39 25.04 -25.08
CA ASN A 159 -8.09 24.37 -23.80
C ASN A 159 -6.80 23.52 -23.70
N ARG A 160 -5.89 23.57 -24.69
CA ARG A 160 -4.59 22.87 -24.71
C ARG A 160 -3.42 23.85 -24.86
N TYR A 161 -3.71 25.13 -24.98
CA TYR A 161 -2.75 26.21 -25.19
C TYR A 161 -2.95 27.29 -24.13
N ARG A 162 -1.88 28.02 -23.82
CA ARG A 162 -1.89 29.23 -23.00
C ARG A 162 -1.27 30.39 -23.77
N TYR A 163 -1.62 31.61 -23.37
CA TYR A 163 -0.94 32.80 -23.86
C TYR A 163 0.44 32.95 -23.23
N LEU A 164 1.40 33.47 -24.00
CA LEU A 164 2.78 33.68 -23.57
C LEU A 164 3.31 34.96 -24.21
N HIS A 165 4.06 35.76 -23.46
CA HIS A 165 4.92 36.79 -24.03
C HIS A 165 6.32 36.78 -23.40
N GLU A 166 7.29 37.33 -24.12
CA GLU A 166 8.62 37.61 -23.57
C GLU A 166 8.60 38.98 -22.88
N ASP A 167 9.23 39.07 -21.71
CA ASP A 167 9.33 40.34 -20.99
C ASP A 167 10.08 41.38 -21.83
N GLY A 168 9.56 42.61 -21.86
CA GLY A 168 10.02 43.67 -22.75
C GLY A 168 9.52 43.60 -24.21
N SER A 169 8.73 42.57 -24.58
CA SER A 169 8.01 42.48 -25.86
C SER A 169 6.50 42.54 -25.64
N ASN A 170 5.80 43.19 -26.58
CA ASN A 170 4.33 43.23 -26.64
C ASN A 170 3.75 42.17 -27.60
N ASP A 171 4.60 41.32 -28.20
CA ASP A 171 4.14 40.22 -29.04
C ASP A 171 3.56 39.10 -28.17
N VAL A 172 2.36 38.64 -28.50
CA VAL A 172 1.62 37.62 -27.77
C VAL A 172 1.54 36.35 -28.59
N TYR A 173 1.96 35.24 -27.99
CA TYR A 173 2.00 33.93 -28.60
C TYR A 173 1.00 32.97 -27.94
N MET A 174 0.68 31.88 -28.64
CA MET A 174 0.06 30.69 -28.05
C MET A 174 1.10 29.60 -27.92
N ILE A 175 1.23 29.01 -26.74
CA ILE A 175 2.13 27.90 -26.45
C ILE A 175 1.36 26.70 -25.88
N LEU A 176 1.83 25.47 -26.12
CA LEU A 176 1.23 24.27 -25.54
C LEU A 176 1.32 24.34 -24.02
N GLU A 177 0.21 24.07 -23.34
CA GLU A 177 0.17 24.07 -21.87
C GLU A 177 1.15 23.05 -21.28
N SER A 178 1.30 21.89 -21.93
CA SER A 178 2.23 20.85 -21.50
C SER A 178 3.69 21.28 -21.45
N THR A 179 4.10 22.29 -22.22
CA THR A 179 5.47 22.85 -22.27
C THR A 179 5.72 23.86 -21.15
N VAL A 180 4.67 24.42 -20.56
CA VAL A 180 4.78 25.47 -19.53
C VAL A 180 4.20 25.06 -18.19
N LYS A 181 3.57 23.88 -18.09
CA LYS A 181 2.90 23.41 -16.87
C LYS A 181 3.84 23.35 -15.67
N TYR A 182 5.08 22.88 -15.86
CA TYR A 182 6.02 22.68 -14.74
C TYR A 182 6.48 24.00 -14.10
N TYR A 183 6.40 25.12 -14.82
CA TYR A 183 6.72 26.44 -14.25
C TYR A 183 5.66 26.96 -13.28
N ALA A 184 4.45 26.38 -13.30
CA ALA A 184 3.37 26.70 -12.37
C ALA A 184 3.28 25.73 -11.18
N GLU A 185 4.12 24.70 -11.16
CA GLU A 185 4.17 23.74 -10.06
C GLU A 185 4.73 24.37 -8.78
N ARG A 186 4.29 23.85 -7.64
CA ARG A 186 4.98 24.06 -6.36
C ARG A 186 6.33 23.34 -6.38
N LYS A 187 7.32 23.84 -5.65
CA LYS A 187 8.64 23.19 -5.57
C LYS A 187 8.54 21.73 -5.12
N GLU A 188 7.63 21.40 -4.21
CA GLU A 188 7.50 20.04 -3.68
C GLU A 188 7.08 19.00 -4.73
N ALA A 189 6.48 19.42 -5.85
CA ALA A 189 6.13 18.53 -6.95
C ALA A 189 7.35 17.85 -7.60
N PHE A 190 8.54 18.44 -7.46
CA PHE A 190 9.79 17.87 -7.97
C PHE A 190 10.40 16.82 -7.05
N ALA A 191 9.85 16.56 -5.86
CA ALA A 191 10.32 15.49 -4.98
C ALA A 191 9.93 14.10 -5.53
N ALA A 192 10.85 13.14 -5.48
CA ALA A 192 10.57 11.76 -5.85
C ALA A 192 9.63 11.10 -4.82
N THR A 193 8.50 10.59 -5.28
CA THR A 193 7.44 10.08 -4.41
C THR A 193 7.62 8.64 -3.95
N THR A 194 8.52 7.86 -4.55
CA THR A 194 8.94 6.56 -4.00
C THR A 194 9.70 6.80 -2.70
N LEU A 195 9.17 6.36 -1.57
CA LEU A 195 9.77 6.66 -0.26
C LEU A 195 10.81 5.64 0.17
N LEU A 196 10.56 4.35 -0.12
CA LEU A 196 11.53 3.30 0.08
C LEU A 196 11.44 2.33 -1.10
N THR A 197 12.53 2.22 -1.86
CA THR A 197 12.60 1.31 -3.01
C THR A 197 12.50 -0.13 -2.54
N LYS A 198 11.70 -0.95 -3.25
CA LYS A 198 11.65 -2.39 -3.02
C LYS A 198 12.91 -3.06 -3.61
N PRO A 199 13.71 -3.78 -2.80
CA PRO A 199 14.81 -4.59 -3.31
C PRO A 199 14.33 -5.68 -4.26
N SER A 200 15.24 -6.23 -5.07
CA SER A 200 14.97 -7.48 -5.77
C SER A 200 14.82 -8.63 -4.77
N ASP A 201 14.19 -9.74 -5.15
CA ASP A 201 14.05 -10.89 -4.25
C ASP A 201 15.42 -11.47 -3.82
N GLU A 202 16.45 -11.34 -4.67
CA GLU A 202 17.82 -11.79 -4.37
C GLU A 202 18.56 -10.84 -3.40
N ASP A 203 18.19 -9.55 -3.42
CA ASP A 203 18.80 -8.50 -2.58
C ASP A 203 17.96 -8.17 -1.34
N MET A 204 16.85 -8.90 -1.12
CA MET A 204 15.96 -8.66 0.00
C MET A 204 16.73 -8.88 1.32
N PRO A 205 16.82 -7.85 2.19
CA PRO A 205 17.55 -8.01 3.44
C PRO A 205 16.82 -8.97 4.37
N ALA A 206 17.58 -9.61 5.26
CA ALA A 206 17.01 -10.47 6.29
C ALA A 206 15.96 -9.71 7.12
N PHE A 207 14.87 -10.41 7.46
CA PHE A 207 13.78 -9.83 8.23
C PHE A 207 14.25 -9.45 9.63
N GLY A 208 14.10 -8.17 9.96
CA GLY A 208 14.50 -7.62 11.25
C GLY A 208 13.38 -7.71 12.29
N THR A 209 13.18 -6.61 13.00
CA THR A 209 12.05 -6.41 13.92
C THR A 209 11.16 -5.31 13.38
N LEU A 210 9.89 -5.62 13.14
CA LEU A 210 8.86 -4.64 12.81
C LEU A 210 8.03 -4.38 14.07
N THR A 211 7.91 -3.12 14.46
CA THR A 211 7.09 -2.68 15.60
C THR A 211 6.05 -1.69 15.12
N ILE A 212 4.80 -1.90 15.52
CA ILE A 212 3.68 -0.99 15.26
C ILE A 212 3.17 -0.49 16.60
N GLU A 213 3.17 0.82 16.76
CA GLU A 213 2.55 1.52 17.88
C GLU A 213 1.40 2.37 17.34
N ARG A 214 0.30 2.39 18.07
CA ARG A 214 -0.93 3.11 17.70
C ARG A 214 -1.48 3.85 18.90
N SER A 215 -2.05 5.03 18.65
CA SER A 215 -2.57 5.91 19.70
C SER A 215 -3.94 5.49 20.25
N ASP A 216 -4.68 4.65 19.51
CA ASP A 216 -6.03 4.20 19.83
C ASP A 216 -6.09 2.84 20.52
N ILE A 217 -4.94 2.16 20.68
CA ILE A 217 -4.76 0.92 21.42
C ILE A 217 -3.68 1.09 22.48
N ASP A 218 -3.71 0.28 23.53
CA ASP A 218 -2.80 0.36 24.68
C ASP A 218 -1.65 -0.67 24.65
N TYR A 219 -1.54 -1.40 23.54
CA TYR A 219 -0.46 -2.34 23.26
C TYR A 219 0.24 -2.00 21.94
N LYS A 220 1.43 -2.57 21.75
CA LYS A 220 2.15 -2.54 20.48
C LYS A 220 2.14 -3.92 19.83
N MET A 221 2.29 -3.95 18.52
CA MET A 221 2.47 -5.20 17.78
C MET A 221 3.94 -5.33 17.38
N VAL A 222 4.57 -6.45 17.71
CA VAL A 222 5.99 -6.68 17.42
C VAL A 222 6.16 -7.97 16.64
N PHE A 223 6.77 -7.89 15.47
CA PHE A 223 7.03 -9.02 14.58
C PHE A 223 8.52 -9.27 14.46
N ARG A 224 8.89 -10.55 14.43
CA ARG A 224 10.27 -11.01 14.35
C ARG A 224 10.37 -12.22 13.44
N GLN A 225 11.59 -12.46 12.96
CA GLN A 225 11.98 -13.76 12.42
C GLN A 225 11.82 -14.82 13.51
N ASP A 226 11.18 -15.95 13.18
CA ASP A 226 11.11 -17.08 14.10
C ASP A 226 12.52 -17.70 14.25
N SER A 227 12.87 -18.03 15.48
CA SER A 227 14.18 -18.56 15.86
C SER A 227 14.09 -19.21 17.24
N GLU A 228 15.05 -20.06 17.59
CA GLU A 228 15.08 -20.69 18.92
C GLU A 228 15.11 -19.66 20.07
N GLU A 229 15.70 -18.47 19.85
CA GLU A 229 15.72 -17.37 20.82
C GLU A 229 14.33 -16.74 21.01
N VAL A 230 13.53 -16.66 19.94
CA VAL A 230 12.18 -16.08 19.95
C VAL A 230 11.13 -17.11 20.40
N ASN A 231 11.31 -18.36 19.98
CA ASN A 231 10.41 -19.47 20.21
C ASN A 231 11.20 -20.77 20.40
N GLU A 232 11.34 -21.21 21.65
CA GLU A 232 11.99 -22.47 22.00
C GLU A 232 11.38 -23.71 21.32
N LYS A 233 10.13 -23.61 20.86
CA LYS A 233 9.42 -24.65 20.10
C LYS A 233 9.22 -24.24 18.63
N MET A 234 10.19 -23.55 18.03
CA MET A 234 10.12 -23.22 16.60
C MET A 234 10.09 -24.51 15.77
N SER A 235 9.41 -24.46 14.63
CA SER A 235 9.41 -25.53 13.65
C SER A 235 9.73 -24.96 12.28
N GLU A 236 10.68 -25.56 11.58
CA GLU A 236 11.05 -25.14 10.22
C GLU A 236 9.90 -25.38 9.22
N ASN A 237 8.94 -26.24 9.57
CA ASN A 237 7.79 -26.60 8.75
C ASN A 237 6.63 -25.59 8.83
N MET A 238 6.78 -24.53 9.63
CA MET A 238 5.75 -23.50 9.76
C MET A 238 5.61 -22.70 8.46
N ALA A 239 4.38 -22.45 8.05
CA ALA A 239 4.10 -21.76 6.79
C ALA A 239 4.70 -20.34 6.76
N SER A 240 4.64 -19.62 7.88
CA SER A 240 5.32 -18.34 8.03
C SER A 240 6.59 -18.50 8.87
N GLN A 241 7.66 -17.91 8.37
CA GLN A 241 8.95 -17.79 9.06
C GLN A 241 8.99 -16.53 9.96
N GLN A 242 7.92 -15.73 9.97
CA GLN A 242 7.76 -14.60 10.87
C GLN A 242 6.65 -14.87 11.89
N VAL A 243 6.86 -14.35 13.08
CA VAL A 243 5.95 -14.48 14.21
C VAL A 243 5.64 -13.12 14.78
N MET A 244 4.41 -12.96 15.28
CA MET A 244 4.09 -11.89 16.22
C MET A 244 4.55 -12.34 17.61
N THR A 245 5.16 -11.42 18.36
CA THR A 245 5.69 -11.64 19.72
C THR A 245 5.00 -10.77 20.76
N GLU A 246 4.40 -9.65 20.34
CA GLU A 246 3.56 -8.80 21.16
C GLU A 246 2.33 -8.37 20.32
N PRO A 247 1.14 -8.22 20.91
CA PRO A 247 0.83 -8.39 22.33
C PRO A 247 0.77 -9.87 22.77
N ILE A 248 0.67 -10.79 21.82
CA ILE A 248 0.69 -12.23 22.06
C ILE A 248 1.70 -12.87 21.11
N PHE A 249 2.24 -14.02 21.51
CA PHE A 249 2.95 -14.86 20.58
C PHE A 249 1.95 -15.47 19.59
N SER A 250 2.19 -15.38 18.28
CA SER A 250 1.42 -16.13 17.29
C SER A 250 2.18 -16.28 15.98
N TYR A 251 1.99 -17.43 15.34
CA TYR A 251 2.33 -17.58 13.94
C TYR A 251 1.38 -16.78 13.06
N LEU A 252 1.89 -16.37 11.90
CA LEU A 252 1.19 -15.51 10.96
C LEU A 252 0.63 -16.32 9.79
N ASN A 253 -0.47 -15.85 9.24
CA ASN A 253 -0.94 -16.28 7.93
C ASN A 253 -0.15 -15.50 6.87
N VAL A 254 0.61 -16.20 6.03
CA VAL A 254 1.48 -15.59 5.01
C VAL A 254 0.71 -14.69 4.06
N ASP A 255 -0.49 -15.11 3.64
CA ASP A 255 -1.27 -14.38 2.64
C ASP A 255 -1.74 -13.03 3.17
N THR A 256 -2.20 -12.99 4.42
CA THR A 256 -2.75 -11.76 5.02
C THR A 256 -1.68 -10.90 5.71
N ALA A 257 -0.58 -11.49 6.16
CA ALA A 257 0.48 -10.77 6.86
C ALA A 257 1.48 -10.07 5.93
N THR A 258 1.58 -10.48 4.65
CA THR A 258 2.63 -9.99 3.73
C THR A 258 2.70 -8.47 3.64
N ASP A 259 1.56 -7.80 3.41
CA ASP A 259 1.51 -6.33 3.29
C ASP A 259 1.89 -5.63 4.59
N THR A 260 1.57 -6.24 5.74
CA THR A 260 1.97 -5.71 7.05
C THR A 260 3.48 -5.84 7.25
N LEU A 261 4.06 -7.00 6.93
CA LEU A 261 5.47 -7.30 7.17
C LEU A 261 6.42 -6.56 6.22
N TYR A 262 6.01 -6.40 4.96
CA TYR A 262 6.89 -5.92 3.90
C TYR A 262 6.42 -4.62 3.23
N GLY A 263 5.27 -4.07 3.63
CA GLY A 263 4.65 -2.90 2.98
C GLY A 263 5.46 -1.60 3.03
N LEU A 264 6.48 -1.50 3.89
CA LEU A 264 7.43 -0.38 3.82
C LEU A 264 8.24 -0.41 2.52
N TYR A 265 8.62 -1.59 2.03
CA TYR A 265 9.37 -1.73 0.78
C TYR A 265 8.45 -1.50 -0.42
N GLY A 266 8.79 -0.52 -1.24
CA GLY A 266 7.95 -0.08 -2.36
C GLY A 266 6.91 0.96 -1.96
N LEU A 267 6.94 1.48 -0.73
CA LEU A 267 6.00 2.51 -0.30
C LEU A 267 6.16 3.77 -1.14
N THR A 268 5.05 4.28 -1.66
CA THR A 268 4.98 5.51 -2.47
C THR A 268 4.02 6.51 -1.86
N ALA A 269 4.34 7.80 -1.98
CA ALA A 269 3.46 8.90 -1.64
C ALA A 269 2.68 9.38 -2.88
N GLN A 270 1.55 10.05 -2.67
CA GLN A 270 0.87 10.80 -3.71
C GLN A 270 1.66 12.08 -4.05
N GLU A 271 2.14 12.78 -3.02
CA GLU A 271 2.95 14.01 -3.14
C GLU A 271 3.74 14.32 -1.86
N ALA A 272 4.73 15.20 -1.98
CA ALA A 272 5.33 15.89 -0.84
C ALA A 272 4.47 17.12 -0.48
N GLU A 273 4.04 17.19 0.77
CA GLU A 273 3.18 18.25 1.28
C GLU A 273 4.00 19.40 1.91
N VAL A 274 5.07 19.08 2.64
CA VAL A 274 6.00 20.09 3.19
C VAL A 274 7.41 19.51 3.21
N VAL A 275 8.34 20.13 2.49
CA VAL A 275 9.77 19.79 2.58
C VAL A 275 10.44 20.49 3.75
N PHE A 276 11.42 19.84 4.37
CA PHE A 276 12.13 20.33 5.55
C PHE A 276 11.19 20.84 6.67
N PRO A 277 10.20 20.03 7.07
CA PRO A 277 9.17 20.44 8.02
C PRO A 277 9.75 20.86 9.37
N ASP A 278 9.37 22.06 9.82
CA ASP A 278 9.69 22.52 11.17
C ASP A 278 8.72 21.93 12.22
N LYS A 279 8.94 22.28 13.49
CA LYS A 279 8.07 21.81 14.59
C LYS A 279 6.60 22.24 14.45
N ALA A 280 6.34 23.40 13.84
CA ALA A 280 4.99 23.89 13.65
C ALA A 280 4.28 23.08 12.56
N ALA A 281 4.97 22.76 11.46
CA ALA A 281 4.50 21.85 10.43
C ALA A 281 4.23 20.45 11.01
N MET A 282 5.19 19.86 11.74
CA MET A 282 5.00 18.55 12.38
C MET A 282 3.73 18.50 13.24
N LYS A 283 3.47 19.56 14.02
CA LYS A 283 2.26 19.66 14.83
C LYS A 283 0.99 19.86 14.02
N LYS A 284 1.03 20.69 12.96
CA LYS A 284 -0.11 20.93 12.07
C LYS A 284 -0.64 19.62 11.46
N TYR A 285 0.27 18.74 11.07
CA TYR A 285 -0.05 17.47 10.42
C TYR A 285 -0.15 16.29 11.40
N GLY A 286 -0.14 16.53 12.71
CA GLY A 286 -0.35 15.50 13.74
C GLY A 286 0.83 14.56 13.97
N LEU A 287 2.02 14.90 13.47
CA LEU A 287 3.23 14.07 13.59
C LEU A 287 3.91 14.21 14.96
N ASP A 288 3.57 15.24 15.75
CA ASP A 288 4.01 15.38 17.15
C ASP A 288 3.22 14.47 18.11
N LYS A 289 2.03 14.03 17.70
CA LYS A 289 1.16 13.07 18.39
C LYS A 289 0.60 12.09 17.35
N PRO A 290 1.45 11.21 16.82
CA PRO A 290 1.08 10.39 15.68
C PRO A 290 -0.05 9.45 16.01
N ARG A 291 -0.88 9.18 15.00
CA ARG A 291 -1.92 8.15 15.07
C ARG A 291 -1.29 6.77 15.17
N ALA A 292 -0.25 6.53 14.37
CA ALA A 292 0.51 5.30 14.36
C ALA A 292 2.00 5.57 14.07
N ALA A 293 2.86 4.68 14.52
CA ALA A 293 4.28 4.65 14.18
C ALA A 293 4.67 3.22 13.82
N VAL A 294 5.37 3.07 12.70
CA VAL A 294 5.89 1.79 12.22
C VAL A 294 7.40 1.90 12.21
N THR A 295 8.06 1.08 13.02
CA THR A 295 9.53 1.03 13.12
C THR A 295 10.01 -0.33 12.62
N TYR A 296 10.93 -0.33 11.67
CA TYR A 296 11.49 -1.55 11.08
C TYR A 296 13.02 -1.49 11.12
N THR A 297 13.60 -2.33 11.97
CA THR A 297 15.03 -2.32 12.29
C THR A 297 15.66 -3.67 12.02
N GLY A 298 16.82 -3.70 11.36
CA GLY A 298 17.58 -4.91 11.11
C GLY A 298 19.05 -4.62 10.85
N ASP A 299 19.76 -5.58 10.27
CA ASP A 299 21.18 -5.39 9.94
C ASP A 299 21.32 -4.41 8.76
N GLY A 300 21.90 -3.24 9.03
CA GLY A 300 22.12 -2.19 8.02
C GLY A 300 20.93 -1.26 7.75
N TYR A 301 19.81 -1.38 8.47
CA TYR A 301 18.67 -0.47 8.31
C TYR A 301 17.92 -0.19 9.61
N ASP A 302 17.42 1.05 9.74
CA ASP A 302 16.58 1.54 10.83
C ASP A 302 15.58 2.53 10.26
N TYR A 303 14.41 2.02 9.89
CA TYR A 303 13.35 2.76 9.23
C TYR A 303 12.24 3.10 10.23
N LYS A 304 11.73 4.33 10.16
CA LYS A 304 10.53 4.70 10.92
C LYS A 304 9.58 5.56 10.10
N LEU A 305 8.39 5.02 9.85
CA LEU A 305 7.25 5.75 9.29
C LEU A 305 6.36 6.25 10.43
N THR A 306 6.23 7.56 10.55
CA THR A 306 5.34 8.22 11.50
C THR A 306 4.08 8.67 10.76
N ILE A 307 2.90 8.22 11.20
CA ILE A 307 1.62 8.46 10.54
C ILE A 307 0.80 9.43 11.40
N GLY A 308 0.52 10.61 10.86
CA GLY A 308 -0.16 11.72 11.52
C GLY A 308 -1.66 11.77 11.24
N ASN A 309 -2.14 12.98 10.95
CA ASN A 309 -3.56 13.25 10.71
C ASN A 309 -4.07 12.61 9.41
N GLU A 310 -5.36 12.30 9.42
CA GLU A 310 -6.13 11.92 8.23
C GLU A 310 -6.24 13.08 7.25
N TYR A 311 -6.30 12.73 5.97
CA TYR A 311 -6.73 13.61 4.89
C TYR A 311 -7.98 13.01 4.26
N HIS A 312 -9.01 13.85 4.14
CA HIS A 312 -10.26 13.53 3.47
C HIS A 312 -10.36 14.38 2.20
N GLU A 313 -10.77 13.76 1.09
CA GLU A 313 -10.99 14.51 -0.14
C GLU A 313 -12.08 15.55 0.00
N VAL A 314 -11.94 16.67 -0.71
CA VAL A 314 -12.96 17.72 -0.79
C VAL A 314 -13.58 17.67 -2.18
N ASN A 315 -14.92 17.62 -2.26
CA ASN A 315 -15.62 17.61 -3.54
C ASN A 315 -15.63 19.01 -4.20
N ASP A 316 -16.16 19.10 -5.42
CA ASP A 316 -16.26 20.36 -6.19
C ASP A 316 -17.10 21.45 -5.46
N GLU A 317 -17.93 21.06 -4.49
CA GLU A 317 -18.75 21.97 -3.68
C GLU A 317 -18.03 22.45 -2.40
N GLY A 318 -16.78 22.00 -2.17
CA GLY A 318 -16.01 22.35 -0.98
C GLY A 318 -16.35 21.51 0.25
N GLU A 319 -17.11 20.41 0.09
CA GLU A 319 -17.48 19.53 1.19
C GLU A 319 -16.48 18.37 1.34
N GLU A 320 -16.02 18.16 2.57
CA GLU A 320 -15.11 17.09 2.95
C GLU A 320 -15.85 15.74 2.94
N GLN A 321 -15.29 14.76 2.25
CA GLN A 321 -15.82 13.41 2.19
C GLN A 321 -15.62 12.71 3.53
N SER A 322 -16.49 11.76 3.87
CA SER A 322 -16.40 11.04 5.14
C SER A 322 -15.31 9.96 5.17
N ALA A 323 -14.86 9.52 4.00
CA ALA A 323 -13.87 8.45 3.87
C ALA A 323 -12.47 9.05 3.93
N VAL A 324 -11.61 8.46 4.76
CA VAL A 324 -10.20 8.82 4.81
C VAL A 324 -9.55 8.39 3.49
N SER A 325 -9.05 9.35 2.73
CA SER A 325 -8.37 9.09 1.45
C SER A 325 -6.87 8.90 1.63
N ALA A 326 -6.26 9.63 2.56
CA ALA A 326 -4.82 9.59 2.79
C ALA A 326 -4.47 9.94 4.24
N TYR A 327 -3.19 9.82 4.57
CA TYR A 327 -2.61 10.32 5.81
C TYR A 327 -1.37 11.16 5.51
N TYR A 328 -1.11 12.11 6.41
CA TYR A 328 0.16 12.83 6.41
C TYR A 328 1.20 12.06 7.20
N CYS A 329 2.30 11.71 6.54
CA CYS A 329 3.32 10.81 7.05
C CYS A 329 4.70 11.47 7.03
N TYR A 330 5.60 11.04 7.91
CA TYR A 330 7.00 11.44 7.92
C TYR A 330 7.89 10.21 8.06
N PHE A 331 8.87 10.07 7.16
CA PHE A 331 9.69 8.87 7.06
C PHE A 331 11.15 9.19 7.39
N THR A 332 11.66 8.62 8.48
CA THR A 332 13.06 8.70 8.87
C THR A 332 13.81 7.39 8.60
N GLY A 333 15.14 7.48 8.43
CA GLY A 333 15.98 6.33 8.11
C GLY A 333 16.21 6.11 6.62
N VAL A 334 15.67 7.00 5.77
CA VAL A 334 15.90 6.99 4.32
C VAL A 334 16.43 8.35 3.88
N ASP A 335 17.55 8.35 3.17
CA ASP A 335 18.17 9.56 2.65
C ASP A 335 17.27 10.23 1.59
N GLY A 336 17.28 11.56 1.53
CA GLY A 336 16.52 12.28 0.52
C GLY A 336 15.02 12.42 0.79
N LYS A 337 14.53 12.00 1.96
CA LYS A 337 13.08 11.94 2.28
C LYS A 337 12.61 12.88 3.38
N ASP A 338 13.35 13.96 3.65
CA ASP A 338 12.99 14.96 4.67
C ASP A 338 11.79 15.84 4.26
N ALA A 339 10.61 15.24 4.24
CA ALA A 339 9.36 15.88 3.91
C ALA A 339 8.18 15.22 4.64
N ILE A 340 7.11 15.98 4.84
CA ILE A 340 5.78 15.44 5.15
C ILE A 340 5.18 14.97 3.83
N TRP A 341 4.78 13.70 3.78
CA TRP A 341 4.25 13.03 2.61
C TRP A 341 2.77 12.79 2.76
N LYS A 342 1.99 13.00 1.69
CA LYS A 342 0.59 12.56 1.64
C LYS A 342 0.57 11.14 1.06
N ILE A 343 0.22 10.15 1.87
CA ILE A 343 0.23 8.73 1.48
C ILE A 343 -1.19 8.19 1.49
N ASP A 344 -1.56 7.47 0.43
CA ASP A 344 -2.88 6.85 0.29
C ASP A 344 -3.20 5.94 1.48
N ALA A 345 -4.43 6.02 1.99
CA ALA A 345 -4.85 5.24 3.15
C ALA A 345 -4.74 3.72 2.90
N SER A 346 -4.93 3.25 1.66
CA SER A 346 -4.83 1.83 1.33
C SER A 346 -3.39 1.31 1.36
N ALA A 347 -2.38 2.18 1.30
CA ALA A 347 -0.97 1.81 1.40
C ALA A 347 -0.48 1.71 2.86
N LEU A 348 -1.35 1.93 3.83
CA LEU A 348 -1.01 2.01 5.26
C LEU A 348 -1.81 0.98 6.09
N PRO A 349 -1.61 -0.34 5.89
CA PRO A 349 -2.38 -1.38 6.59
C PRO A 349 -2.28 -1.26 8.12
N TRP A 350 -1.14 -0.76 8.61
CA TRP A 350 -0.84 -0.62 10.03
C TRP A 350 -1.77 0.32 10.81
N VAL A 351 -2.49 1.23 10.14
CA VAL A 351 -3.34 2.22 10.83
C VAL A 351 -4.58 1.58 11.46
N THR A 352 -5.05 0.46 10.89
CA THR A 352 -6.26 -0.24 11.36
C THR A 352 -6.01 -1.68 11.77
N LEU A 353 -4.84 -2.24 11.46
CA LEU A 353 -4.45 -3.61 11.77
C LEU A 353 -4.79 -4.04 13.21
N GLU A 354 -5.56 -5.12 13.31
CA GLU A 354 -5.76 -5.87 14.54
C GLU A 354 -4.98 -7.21 14.45
N PRO A 355 -4.49 -7.77 15.58
CA PRO A 355 -3.82 -9.06 15.58
C PRO A 355 -4.61 -10.16 14.85
N GLY A 356 -5.94 -10.16 15.00
CA GLY A 356 -6.84 -11.14 14.39
C GLY A 356 -6.83 -11.15 12.86
N ASP A 357 -6.41 -10.06 12.22
CA ASP A 357 -6.40 -9.92 10.77
C ASP A 357 -5.28 -10.73 10.09
N ILE A 358 -4.22 -11.06 10.85
CA ILE A 358 -2.97 -11.58 10.28
C ILE A 358 -2.46 -12.87 10.94
N VAL A 359 -3.02 -13.28 12.08
CA VAL A 359 -2.62 -14.53 12.72
C VAL A 359 -3.09 -15.76 11.93
N SER A 360 -2.35 -16.85 12.06
CA SER A 360 -2.75 -18.13 11.48
C SER A 360 -4.07 -18.63 12.07
N SER A 361 -4.89 -19.26 11.21
CA SER A 361 -6.13 -19.91 11.63
C SER A 361 -5.92 -21.33 12.17
N MET A 362 -4.70 -21.87 12.10
CA MET A 362 -4.36 -23.22 12.57
C MET A 362 -3.78 -23.17 13.98
N MET A 363 -4.36 -23.98 14.88
CA MET A 363 -3.88 -24.09 16.25
C MET A 363 -2.57 -24.89 16.36
N THR A 364 -2.31 -25.78 15.41
CA THR A 364 -1.07 -26.57 15.32
C THR A 364 -0.83 -26.94 13.86
N TRP A 365 0.43 -27.20 13.52
CA TRP A 365 0.87 -27.58 12.18
C TRP A 365 1.42 -29.00 12.10
N ASN A 366 1.30 -29.78 13.18
CA ASN A 366 1.75 -31.17 13.19
C ASN A 366 0.94 -31.98 12.17
N MET A 367 1.60 -32.50 11.14
CA MET A 367 0.92 -33.39 10.19
C MET A 367 0.57 -34.68 10.90
N VAL A 368 -0.61 -35.24 10.61
CA VAL A 368 -1.08 -36.47 11.29
C VAL A 368 -0.10 -37.64 11.15
N VAL A 369 0.69 -37.64 10.07
CA VAL A 369 1.70 -38.67 9.78
C VAL A 369 2.91 -38.60 10.72
N ASP A 370 3.20 -37.41 11.27
CA ASP A 370 4.33 -37.16 12.16
C ASP A 370 3.93 -37.31 13.64
N VAL A 371 2.63 -37.44 13.94
CA VAL A 371 2.12 -37.58 15.30
C VAL A 371 2.26 -39.03 15.76
N ASP A 372 2.95 -39.24 16.88
CA ASP A 372 3.08 -40.53 17.55
C ASP A 372 1.86 -40.83 18.41
N ASN A 373 1.42 -39.85 19.20
CA ASN A 373 0.26 -40.01 20.06
C ASN A 373 -0.42 -38.68 20.38
N ILE A 374 -1.72 -38.77 20.69
CA ILE A 374 -2.52 -37.67 21.22
C ILE A 374 -3.08 -38.08 22.57
N LYS A 375 -2.71 -37.33 23.60
CA LYS A 375 -3.20 -37.53 24.96
C LYS A 375 -4.24 -36.47 25.30
N MET A 376 -5.38 -36.89 25.82
CA MET A 376 -6.43 -36.02 26.33
C MET A 376 -6.57 -36.21 27.84
N GLU A 377 -6.63 -35.11 28.60
CA GLU A 377 -6.77 -35.12 30.06
C GLU A 377 -7.85 -34.12 30.52
N GLY A 378 -8.68 -34.48 31.50
CA GLY A 378 -9.68 -33.60 32.10
C GLY A 378 -11.09 -34.20 32.13
N GLU A 379 -12.05 -33.57 31.45
CA GLU A 379 -13.42 -34.12 31.34
C GLU A 379 -13.48 -35.45 30.59
N LEU A 380 -12.54 -35.69 29.68
CA LEU A 380 -12.26 -36.98 29.09
C LEU A 380 -10.76 -37.29 29.15
N ASP A 381 -10.44 -38.37 29.85
CA ASP A 381 -9.13 -38.99 29.82
C ASP A 381 -9.11 -40.10 28.76
N THR A 382 -8.27 -39.95 27.74
CA THR A 382 -8.05 -40.97 26.71
C THR A 382 -6.74 -40.73 25.97
N GLN A 383 -6.18 -41.77 25.37
CA GLN A 383 -4.98 -41.68 24.55
C GLN A 383 -5.21 -42.33 23.20
N PHE A 384 -4.79 -41.65 22.13
CA PHE A 384 -4.69 -42.19 20.80
C PHE A 384 -3.23 -42.45 20.47
N ASP A 385 -2.89 -43.69 20.14
CA ASP A 385 -1.56 -44.10 19.66
C ASP A 385 -1.64 -44.32 18.15
N LEU A 386 -0.72 -43.70 17.41
CA LEU A 386 -0.73 -43.65 15.96
C LEU A 386 0.47 -44.40 15.39
N THR A 387 0.29 -44.98 14.21
CA THR A 387 1.39 -45.58 13.46
C THR A 387 1.26 -45.18 12.00
N SER A 388 2.29 -44.51 11.52
CA SER A 388 2.43 -44.13 10.11
C SER A 388 3.48 -45.01 9.45
N GLU A 389 3.26 -45.34 8.19
CA GLU A 389 4.22 -46.12 7.39
C GLU A 389 4.43 -45.44 6.03
N SER A 390 5.67 -45.44 5.57
CA SER A 390 6.08 -44.97 4.24
C SER A 390 6.06 -46.12 3.25
N ALA A 391 5.50 -45.91 2.06
CA ALA A 391 5.61 -46.89 0.97
C ALA A 391 7.08 -46.95 0.48
N ASP A 392 7.63 -48.15 0.40
CA ASP A 392 8.99 -48.42 -0.12
C ASP A 392 10.13 -47.60 0.53
N GLY A 393 9.91 -47.05 1.73
CA GLY A 393 10.88 -46.20 2.43
C GLY A 393 10.99 -44.76 1.87
N ASP A 394 10.02 -44.32 1.07
CA ASP A 394 9.89 -42.92 0.63
C ASP A 394 9.07 -42.13 1.65
N ASP A 395 9.72 -41.31 2.48
CA ASP A 395 9.08 -40.52 3.53
C ASP A 395 8.00 -39.57 3.00
N SER A 396 8.07 -39.16 1.72
CA SER A 396 7.02 -38.33 1.11
C SER A 396 5.70 -39.08 0.86
N SER A 397 5.71 -40.40 1.03
CA SER A 397 4.54 -41.28 0.88
C SER A 397 3.96 -41.76 2.21
N ALA A 398 4.45 -41.24 3.33
CA ALA A 398 3.97 -41.61 4.65
C ALA A 398 2.45 -41.41 4.76
N ASP A 399 1.75 -42.42 5.28
CA ASP A 399 0.34 -42.32 5.64
C ASP A 399 0.09 -42.99 7.00
N LEU A 400 -0.91 -42.49 7.71
CA LEU A 400 -1.38 -43.10 8.95
C LEU A 400 -2.05 -44.44 8.60
N THR A 401 -1.43 -45.55 9.03
CA THR A 401 -1.91 -46.91 8.74
C THR A 401 -2.67 -47.53 9.91
N LYS A 402 -2.42 -47.07 11.13
CA LYS A 402 -3.06 -47.59 12.35
C LYS A 402 -3.33 -46.49 13.37
N ALA A 403 -4.47 -46.58 14.02
CA ALA A 403 -4.82 -45.78 15.19
C ALA A 403 -5.39 -46.69 16.27
N GLU A 404 -4.93 -46.53 17.51
CA GLU A 404 -5.46 -47.22 18.69
C GLU A 404 -5.93 -46.19 19.72
N CYS A 405 -7.09 -46.43 20.34
CA CYS A 405 -7.59 -45.64 21.46
C CYS A 405 -7.60 -46.52 22.72
N ASP A 406 -6.85 -46.10 23.74
CA ASP A 406 -6.66 -46.85 25.00
C ASP A 406 -6.29 -48.34 24.76
N GLY A 407 -5.40 -48.59 23.78
CA GLY A 407 -4.93 -49.93 23.40
C GLY A 407 -5.90 -50.78 22.57
N LYS A 408 -6.98 -50.18 22.04
CA LYS A 408 -7.91 -50.84 21.10
C LYS A 408 -7.86 -50.16 19.74
N GLU A 409 -7.75 -50.95 18.68
CA GLU A 409 -7.78 -50.44 17.31
C GLU A 409 -9.10 -49.71 17.01
N VAL A 410 -8.98 -48.53 16.39
CA VAL A 410 -10.09 -47.69 15.92
C VAL A 410 -9.96 -47.41 14.42
N SER A 411 -11.04 -46.92 13.81
CA SER A 411 -11.02 -46.56 12.38
C SER A 411 -10.07 -45.39 12.12
N VAL A 412 -9.08 -45.61 11.26
CA VAL A 412 -8.12 -44.59 10.78
C VAL A 412 -8.87 -43.40 10.15
N ASP A 413 -9.84 -43.64 9.27
CA ASP A 413 -10.61 -42.56 8.62
C ASP A 413 -11.40 -41.71 9.63
N THR A 414 -11.96 -42.37 10.64
CA THR A 414 -12.70 -41.71 11.72
C THR A 414 -11.74 -40.88 12.59
N PHE A 415 -10.55 -41.41 12.89
CA PHE A 415 -9.52 -40.66 13.60
C PHE A 415 -9.00 -39.46 12.80
N LYS A 416 -8.69 -39.63 11.50
CA LYS A 416 -8.28 -38.52 10.61
C LYS A 416 -9.32 -37.40 10.61
N SER A 417 -10.60 -37.76 10.61
CA SER A 417 -11.71 -36.78 10.71
C SER A 417 -11.71 -36.06 12.06
N PHE A 418 -11.47 -36.77 13.16
CA PHE A 418 -11.31 -36.15 14.49
C PHE A 418 -10.10 -35.23 14.55
N TYR A 419 -8.95 -35.65 14.01
CA TYR A 419 -7.75 -34.83 13.99
C TYR A 419 -7.95 -33.56 13.18
N MET A 420 -8.59 -33.66 12.01
CA MET A 420 -9.01 -32.50 11.23
C MET A 420 -9.87 -31.53 12.05
N TYR A 421 -10.78 -32.05 12.89
CA TYR A 421 -11.56 -31.20 13.80
C TYR A 421 -10.67 -30.43 14.78
N VAL A 422 -9.65 -31.07 15.38
CA VAL A 422 -8.67 -30.42 16.28
C VAL A 422 -7.94 -29.26 15.57
N LEU A 423 -7.49 -29.49 14.33
CA LEU A 423 -6.79 -28.47 13.53
C LEU A 423 -7.66 -27.23 13.25
N THR A 424 -8.99 -27.40 13.23
CA THR A 424 -9.96 -26.32 12.99
C THR A 424 -10.44 -25.61 14.27
N CYS A 425 -9.67 -25.67 15.36
CA CYS A 425 -9.98 -24.86 16.54
C CYS A 425 -10.02 -23.37 16.17
N PRO A 426 -11.11 -22.63 16.46
CA PRO A 426 -11.21 -21.22 16.10
C PRO A 426 -10.14 -20.38 16.80
N THR A 427 -9.47 -19.51 16.05
CA THR A 427 -8.44 -18.58 16.56
C THR A 427 -8.80 -17.10 16.31
N SER A 428 -10.06 -16.81 15.95
CA SER A 428 -10.45 -15.47 15.50
C SER A 428 -10.66 -14.44 16.61
N GLU A 429 -11.01 -14.86 17.83
CA GLU A 429 -11.19 -13.95 18.97
C GLU A 429 -9.97 -14.05 19.89
N ILE A 430 -9.02 -13.15 19.71
CA ILE A 430 -7.80 -13.07 20.51
C ILE A 430 -8.09 -12.38 21.83
N ILE A 431 -7.50 -12.88 22.91
CA ILE A 431 -7.39 -12.16 24.18
C ILE A 431 -5.91 -11.98 24.52
N PHE A 432 -5.57 -11.05 25.41
CA PHE A 432 -4.15 -10.77 25.74
C PHE A 432 -3.74 -11.35 27.08
N ASP A 433 -4.70 -11.63 27.96
CA ASP A 433 -4.44 -12.24 29.26
C ASP A 433 -4.55 -13.76 29.17
N LEU A 434 -3.56 -14.45 29.73
CA LEU A 434 -3.66 -15.88 29.97
C LEU A 434 -4.71 -16.16 31.07
N PRO A 435 -5.50 -17.23 30.94
CA PRO A 435 -6.47 -17.60 31.95
C PRO A 435 -5.78 -18.13 33.22
N ASP A 436 -6.35 -17.77 34.38
CA ASP A 436 -5.95 -18.34 35.67
C ASP A 436 -6.61 -19.70 35.93
N GLY A 437 -5.96 -20.52 36.75
CA GLY A 437 -6.49 -21.79 37.25
C GLY A 437 -6.07 -23.00 36.42
N GLU A 438 -6.77 -24.12 36.61
CA GLU A 438 -6.49 -25.37 35.90
C GLU A 438 -7.41 -25.52 34.68
N PRO A 439 -6.90 -26.03 33.55
CA PRO A 439 -7.75 -26.36 32.40
C PRO A 439 -8.75 -27.46 32.77
N TYR A 440 -9.96 -27.39 32.20
CA TYR A 440 -10.96 -28.45 32.38
C TYR A 440 -10.82 -29.56 31.33
N GLN A 441 -10.09 -29.28 30.25
CA GLN A 441 -9.69 -30.24 29.24
C GLN A 441 -8.35 -29.80 28.65
N SER A 442 -7.47 -30.75 28.37
CA SER A 442 -6.22 -30.55 27.64
C SER A 442 -6.08 -31.57 26.53
N ILE A 443 -5.34 -31.20 25.48
CA ILE A 443 -4.84 -32.10 24.43
C ILE A 443 -3.33 -31.91 24.34
N GLU A 444 -2.57 -32.99 24.39
CA GLU A 444 -1.14 -33.01 24.13
C GLU A 444 -0.89 -33.87 22.88
N ILE A 445 -0.33 -33.25 21.85
CA ILE A 445 0.01 -33.88 20.57
C ILE A 445 1.53 -34.08 20.58
N ASN A 446 1.97 -35.33 20.56
CA ASN A 446 3.37 -35.70 20.60
C ASN A 446 3.80 -36.24 19.24
N CYS A 447 4.90 -35.72 18.70
CA CYS A 447 5.42 -36.08 17.39
C CYS A 447 6.65 -37.01 17.50
N ALA A 448 6.90 -37.77 16.44
CA ALA A 448 7.99 -38.76 16.37
C ALA A 448 9.39 -38.15 16.51
N ASP A 449 9.55 -36.88 16.14
CA ASP A 449 10.80 -36.11 16.29
C ASP A 449 11.05 -35.60 17.72
N GLY A 450 10.12 -35.88 18.65
CA GLY A 450 10.17 -35.45 20.04
C GLY A 450 9.57 -34.06 20.29
N THR A 451 9.09 -33.37 19.25
CA THR A 451 8.31 -32.14 19.42
C THR A 451 6.92 -32.43 19.96
N SER A 452 6.31 -31.42 20.58
CA SER A 452 4.95 -31.55 21.11
C SER A 452 4.23 -30.21 21.20
N ASP A 453 2.92 -30.25 20.93
CA ASP A 453 2.00 -29.15 21.16
C ASP A 453 0.98 -29.50 22.22
N ARG A 454 0.78 -28.59 23.16
CA ARG A 454 -0.26 -28.70 24.19
C ARG A 454 -1.30 -27.61 24.00
N ILE A 455 -2.57 -28.00 23.94
CA ILE A 455 -3.73 -27.11 23.88
C ILE A 455 -4.52 -27.29 25.17
N ASP A 456 -4.57 -26.24 25.97
CA ASP A 456 -5.29 -26.22 27.25
C ASP A 456 -6.60 -25.42 27.11
N PHE A 457 -7.71 -25.97 27.60
CA PHE A 457 -9.02 -25.34 27.56
C PHE A 457 -9.49 -24.90 28.96
N TYR A 458 -9.75 -23.62 29.10
CA TYR A 458 -10.19 -22.97 30.35
C TYR A 458 -11.63 -22.47 30.22
N LYS A 459 -12.35 -22.40 31.34
CA LYS A 459 -13.69 -21.79 31.36
C LYS A 459 -13.54 -20.27 31.41
N ASP A 460 -14.36 -19.57 30.64
CA ASP A 460 -14.39 -18.11 30.60
C ASP A 460 -15.77 -17.57 30.99
N THR A 461 -16.78 -17.81 30.15
CA THR A 461 -18.18 -17.51 30.47
C THR A 461 -19.06 -18.74 30.29
N GLY A 462 -20.35 -18.65 30.60
CA GLY A 462 -21.26 -19.79 30.48
C GLY A 462 -21.38 -20.40 29.06
N ARG A 463 -20.91 -19.71 28.02
CA ARG A 463 -20.91 -20.20 26.63
C ARG A 463 -19.54 -20.07 25.94
N ARG A 464 -18.51 -19.62 26.66
CA ARG A 464 -17.18 -19.37 26.10
C ARG A 464 -16.11 -20.11 26.91
N SER A 465 -15.13 -20.61 26.18
CA SER A 465 -13.91 -21.21 26.71
C SER A 465 -12.71 -20.47 26.15
N ILE A 466 -11.57 -20.56 26.81
CA ILE A 466 -10.29 -20.05 26.29
C ILE A 466 -9.43 -21.25 25.92
N ALA A 467 -8.95 -21.29 24.68
CA ALA A 467 -7.95 -22.25 24.22
C ALA A 467 -6.57 -21.60 24.29
N VAL A 468 -5.60 -22.26 24.93
CA VAL A 468 -4.23 -21.76 25.06
C VAL A 468 -3.28 -22.74 24.42
N LEU A 469 -2.56 -22.30 23.38
CA LEU A 469 -1.51 -23.09 22.75
C LEU A 469 -0.18 -22.90 23.48
N ASN A 470 0.43 -24.00 23.93
CA ASN A 470 1.75 -24.05 24.56
C ASN A 470 1.94 -23.03 25.70
N GLY A 471 0.86 -22.71 26.42
CA GLY A 471 0.88 -21.72 27.50
C GLY A 471 1.12 -20.27 27.06
N LYS A 472 1.07 -19.98 25.75
CA LYS A 472 1.44 -18.67 25.19
C LYS A 472 0.26 -17.93 24.56
N THR A 473 -0.50 -18.59 23.68
CA THR A 473 -1.44 -17.89 22.79
C THR A 473 -2.89 -18.21 23.16
N PRO A 474 -3.62 -17.27 23.80
CA PRO A 474 -4.99 -17.50 24.21
C PRO A 474 -6.01 -17.01 23.17
N TYR A 475 -6.97 -17.89 22.84
CA TYR A 475 -8.09 -17.60 21.95
C TYR A 475 -9.41 -17.88 22.67
N ARG A 476 -10.34 -16.93 22.62
CA ARG A 476 -11.70 -17.16 23.10
C ARG A 476 -12.50 -17.92 22.05
N ILE A 477 -13.09 -19.03 22.44
CA ILE A 477 -13.86 -19.93 21.56
C ILE A 477 -15.24 -20.23 22.16
N ALA A 478 -16.15 -20.74 21.34
CA ALA A 478 -17.42 -21.27 21.83
C ALA A 478 -17.18 -22.56 22.65
N SER A 479 -17.76 -22.66 23.85
CA SER A 479 -17.64 -23.90 24.65
C SER A 479 -18.26 -25.12 23.97
N SER A 480 -19.19 -24.91 23.03
CA SER A 480 -19.74 -26.02 22.24
C SER A 480 -18.71 -26.66 21.32
N TRP A 481 -17.66 -25.92 20.88
CA TRP A 481 -16.53 -26.50 20.16
C TRP A 481 -15.80 -27.53 21.02
N VAL A 482 -15.46 -27.18 22.27
CA VAL A 482 -14.78 -28.12 23.18
C VAL A 482 -15.69 -29.28 23.58
N THR A 483 -16.99 -29.01 23.76
CA THR A 483 -17.99 -30.07 23.99
C THR A 483 -18.02 -31.06 22.81
N ARG A 484 -17.94 -30.55 21.57
CA ARG A 484 -17.90 -31.35 20.36
C ARG A 484 -16.57 -32.10 20.23
N LEU A 485 -15.44 -31.48 20.54
CA LEU A 485 -14.13 -32.13 20.60
C LEU A 485 -14.19 -33.38 21.48
N ILE A 486 -14.66 -33.24 22.73
CA ILE A 486 -14.81 -34.35 23.69
C ILE A 486 -15.78 -35.42 23.16
N SER A 487 -16.88 -34.98 22.54
CA SER A 487 -17.88 -35.90 21.97
C SER A 487 -17.34 -36.68 20.77
N ASN A 488 -16.54 -36.04 19.91
CA ASN A 488 -15.91 -36.66 18.76
C ASN A 488 -14.84 -37.67 19.20
N ALA A 489 -14.04 -37.35 20.22
CA ALA A 489 -13.07 -38.30 20.79
C ALA A 489 -13.77 -39.55 21.35
N LYS A 490 -14.90 -39.39 22.06
CA LYS A 490 -15.75 -40.51 22.50
C LYS A 490 -16.32 -41.31 21.33
N ALA A 491 -16.77 -40.62 20.27
CA ALA A 491 -17.27 -41.29 19.07
C ALA A 491 -16.19 -42.14 18.41
N VAL A 492 -14.95 -41.66 18.28
CA VAL A 492 -13.84 -42.47 17.75
C VAL A 492 -13.61 -43.72 18.62
N LYS A 493 -13.58 -43.54 19.94
CA LYS A 493 -13.40 -44.62 20.92
C LYS A 493 -14.51 -45.69 20.86
N ASP A 494 -15.75 -45.28 20.64
CA ASP A 494 -16.92 -46.16 20.64
C ASP A 494 -17.29 -46.68 19.22
N GLY A 495 -16.53 -46.32 18.18
CA GLY A 495 -16.79 -46.71 16.80
C GLY A 495 -17.97 -45.99 16.15
N GLY A 496 -18.28 -44.77 16.60
CA GLY A 496 -19.28 -43.87 16.03
C GLY A 496 -18.73 -42.91 14.98
N GLU A 497 -19.54 -41.94 14.58
CA GLU A 497 -19.19 -40.94 13.56
C GLU A 497 -18.71 -39.61 14.19
N VAL A 498 -17.72 -38.98 13.56
CA VAL A 498 -17.23 -37.64 13.91
C VAL A 498 -18.08 -36.58 13.23
N SER A 499 -18.36 -35.48 13.93
CA SER A 499 -19.09 -34.34 13.39
C SER A 499 -18.24 -33.08 13.41
N ASN A 500 -18.22 -32.36 12.29
CA ASN A 500 -17.47 -31.11 12.14
C ASN A 500 -18.27 -29.86 12.56
N THR A 501 -19.51 -30.03 13.03
CA THR A 501 -20.40 -28.91 13.41
C THR A 501 -20.63 -28.90 14.92
N TYR A 502 -20.63 -27.71 15.53
CA TYR A 502 -20.69 -27.54 16.99
C TYR A 502 -21.56 -26.34 17.40
#